data_AF-V9L4D7-F1
#
_entry.id   AF-V9L4D7-F1
#
_cell.length_a   1.000
_cell.length_b   1.000
_cell.length_c   1.000
_cell.angle_alpha   90.00
_cell.angle_beta   90.00
_cell.angle_gamma   90.00
#
_symmetry.space_group_name_H-M   'P 1'
#
loop_
_entity.id
_entity.type
_entity.pdbx_description
1 polymer ?
#
loop_
_entity_poly.entity_id
_entity_poly.type
_entity_poly.pdbx_seq_one_letter_code
_entity_poly.pdbx_strand_id
1 'polypeptide(L)'
;MAETQRFSLTEVLDSFRTCLTDQGDILLEHYLNGWKGLIKFMNSLGSVFSFISKDAVGKIQIMENYRIGESSQQYLTLQSMVKYEMENKLVDLVQRSENWDSGCRTILRLHRVLRWLQLFLEKLQIASEDSKTSVLCTEAYNDSLACHHTWIVRKAATVAFYALPTRVAFFEAMNMGTTEEAVAKLGVALPFLSKVFDITEELYRQHNLLDLP
;
A
#
# COMPACT_ATOMS: atom_id res chain seq x y z
N MET A 1 1.66 32.34 1.44
CA MET A 1 2.54 31.23 1.85
C MET A 1 1.67 29.99 1.89
N ALA A 2 1.88 29.04 0.98
CA ALA A 2 1.17 27.77 1.05
C ALA A 2 1.67 27.05 2.31
N GLU A 3 0.78 26.74 3.25
CA GLU A 3 1.09 25.77 4.29
C GLU A 3 1.47 24.47 3.59
N THR A 4 2.72 24.07 3.70
CA THR A 4 3.14 22.72 3.35
C THR A 4 2.37 21.79 4.28
N GLN A 5 1.21 21.29 3.82
CA GLN A 5 0.34 20.42 4.59
C GLN A 5 1.19 19.26 5.11
N ARG A 6 1.44 19.28 6.43
CA ARG A 6 2.35 18.34 7.07
C ARG A 6 1.70 16.96 6.97
N PHE A 7 2.43 15.97 6.46
CA PHE A 7 1.94 14.60 6.34
C PHE A 7 1.36 14.10 7.68
N SER A 8 0.22 13.42 7.63
CA SER A 8 -0.42 12.77 8.78
C SER A 8 -0.78 11.34 8.43
N LEU A 9 -0.25 10.36 9.17
CA LEU A 9 -0.63 8.96 8.95
C LEU A 9 -2.13 8.74 9.27
N THR A 10 -2.73 9.56 10.13
CA THR A 10 -4.18 9.50 10.38
C THR A 10 -4.99 9.72 9.11
N GLU A 11 -4.64 10.72 8.28
CA GLU A 11 -5.37 11.00 7.03
C GLU A 11 -5.27 9.84 6.02
N VAL A 12 -4.11 9.18 5.99
CA VAL A 12 -3.91 7.96 5.19
C VAL A 12 -4.83 6.84 5.68
N LEU A 13 -4.83 6.59 6.98
CA LEU A 13 -5.61 5.50 7.57
C LEU A 13 -7.12 5.76 7.41
N ASP A 14 -7.56 7.02 7.52
CA ASP A 14 -8.92 7.43 7.23
C ASP A 14 -9.29 7.24 5.75
N SER A 15 -8.34 7.41 4.83
CA SER A 15 -8.56 7.10 3.41
C SER A 15 -8.83 5.61 3.18
N PHE A 16 -8.12 4.72 3.89
CA PHE A 16 -8.42 3.28 3.84
C PHE A 16 -9.73 2.91 4.54
N ARG A 17 -10.13 3.63 5.57
CA ARG A 17 -11.46 3.47 6.17
C ARG A 17 -12.57 3.89 5.20
N THR A 18 -12.44 5.04 4.56
CA THR A 18 -13.45 5.60 3.65
C THR A 18 -13.52 4.89 2.31
N CYS A 19 -12.50 4.12 1.93
CA CYS A 19 -12.55 3.33 0.70
C CYS A 19 -13.50 2.13 0.80
N LEU A 20 -13.89 1.70 1.99
CA LEU A 20 -14.77 0.56 2.17
C LEU A 20 -16.24 1.00 2.24
N THR A 21 -17.09 0.46 1.36
CA THR A 21 -18.54 0.67 1.41
C THR A 21 -19.23 -0.28 2.38
N ASP A 22 -20.50 0.02 2.72
CA ASP A 22 -21.34 -0.86 3.53
C ASP A 22 -21.58 -2.24 2.87
N GLN A 23 -21.50 -2.30 1.54
CA GLN A 23 -21.65 -3.51 0.74
C GLN A 23 -20.35 -4.34 0.66
N GLY A 24 -19.23 -3.82 1.20
CA GLY A 24 -17.93 -4.47 1.11
C GLY A 24 -17.16 -4.19 -0.18
N ASP A 25 -17.59 -3.21 -0.97
CA ASP A 25 -16.83 -2.76 -2.14
C ASP A 25 -15.69 -1.83 -1.74
N ILE A 26 -14.60 -1.85 -2.53
CA ILE A 26 -13.45 -0.97 -2.33
C ILE A 26 -13.47 0.13 -3.38
N LEU A 27 -13.82 1.34 -2.98
CA LEU A 27 -13.79 2.55 -3.80
C LEU A 27 -12.35 2.88 -4.20
N LEU A 28 -12.06 2.78 -5.49
CA LEU A 28 -10.70 2.90 -6.01
C LEU A 28 -10.12 4.30 -5.75
N GLU A 29 -10.93 5.34 -5.80
CA GLU A 29 -10.49 6.72 -5.55
C GLU A 29 -9.90 6.92 -4.15
N HIS A 30 -10.64 6.50 -3.11
CA HIS A 30 -10.17 6.60 -1.73
C HIS A 30 -8.99 5.66 -1.45
N TYR A 31 -8.98 4.47 -2.07
CA TYR A 31 -7.86 3.55 -2.01
C TYR A 31 -6.57 4.20 -2.57
N LEU A 32 -6.65 4.84 -3.74
CA LEU A 32 -5.51 5.57 -4.32
C LEU A 32 -5.10 6.79 -3.49
N ASN A 33 -6.03 7.48 -2.86
CA ASN A 33 -5.72 8.59 -1.95
C ASN A 33 -4.94 8.13 -0.71
N GLY A 34 -5.30 6.97 -0.13
CA GLY A 34 -4.53 6.33 0.93
C GLY A 34 -3.10 6.04 0.49
N TRP A 35 -2.93 5.46 -0.70
CA TRP A 35 -1.62 5.22 -1.31
C TRP A 35 -0.80 6.48 -1.54
N LYS A 36 -1.41 7.57 -2.03
CA LYS A 36 -0.70 8.85 -2.22
C LYS A 36 -0.18 9.40 -0.90
N GLY A 37 -0.97 9.32 0.17
CA GLY A 37 -0.52 9.74 1.48
C GLY A 37 0.63 8.84 1.99
N LEU A 38 0.56 7.52 1.81
CA LEU A 38 1.66 6.62 2.13
C LEU A 38 2.95 6.95 1.36
N ILE A 39 2.86 7.31 0.09
CA ILE A 39 4.04 7.71 -0.68
C ILE A 39 4.61 9.02 -0.15
N LYS A 40 3.78 10.00 0.17
CA LYS A 40 4.25 11.26 0.77
C LYS A 40 5.03 10.99 2.06
N PHE A 41 4.56 10.05 2.87
CA PHE A 41 5.28 9.59 4.06
C PHE A 41 6.60 8.91 3.74
N MET A 42 6.59 7.90 2.87
CA MET A 42 7.82 7.20 2.50
C MET A 42 8.86 8.20 1.99
N ASN A 43 8.44 9.20 1.22
CA ASN A 43 9.34 10.23 0.72
C ASN A 43 9.87 11.17 1.83
N SER A 44 9.14 11.37 2.93
CA SER A 44 9.61 12.19 4.06
C SER A 44 10.67 11.50 4.90
N LEU A 45 10.77 10.16 4.84
CA LEU A 45 11.82 9.38 5.49
C LEU A 45 13.19 9.48 4.80
N GLY A 46 13.26 10.15 3.64
CA GLY A 46 14.51 10.46 2.96
C GLY A 46 14.68 9.78 1.60
N SER A 47 15.79 10.11 0.93
CA SER A 47 16.04 9.77 -0.48
C SER A 47 16.02 8.26 -0.79
N VAL A 48 16.43 7.43 0.16
CA VAL A 48 16.40 5.97 0.05
C VAL A 48 14.97 5.46 -0.11
N PHE A 49 14.04 5.96 0.71
CA PHE A 49 12.63 5.57 0.66
C PHE A 49 11.91 6.22 -0.52
N SER A 50 12.31 7.43 -0.91
CA SER A 50 11.86 8.05 -2.17
C SER A 50 12.25 7.25 -3.40
N PHE A 51 13.37 6.51 -3.39
CA PHE A 51 13.72 5.61 -4.47
C PHE A 51 12.82 4.37 -4.50
N ILE A 52 12.55 3.80 -3.33
CA ILE A 52 11.70 2.60 -3.18
C ILE A 52 10.24 2.89 -3.58
N SER A 53 9.73 4.08 -3.27
CA SER A 53 8.34 4.47 -3.55
C SER A 53 8.06 4.76 -5.03
N LYS A 54 9.09 4.97 -5.88
CA LYS A 54 8.92 5.32 -7.31
C LYS A 54 8.05 4.31 -8.06
N ASP A 55 8.22 3.03 -7.75
CA ASP A 55 7.44 1.97 -8.38
C ASP A 55 5.95 2.09 -8.04
N ALA A 56 5.63 2.41 -6.78
CA ALA A 56 4.26 2.67 -6.34
C ALA A 56 3.69 3.96 -6.96
N VAL A 57 4.50 5.02 -7.12
CA VAL A 57 4.08 6.26 -7.81
C VAL A 57 3.60 5.95 -9.23
N GLY A 58 4.40 5.21 -10.01
CA GLY A 58 4.04 4.84 -11.38
C GLY A 58 2.74 4.03 -11.45
N LYS A 59 2.55 3.10 -10.51
CA LYS A 59 1.34 2.27 -10.42
C LYS A 59 0.09 3.08 -10.08
N ILE A 60 0.20 4.03 -9.16
CA ILE A 60 -0.91 4.94 -8.85
C ILE A 60 -1.28 5.75 -10.09
N GLN A 61 -0.28 6.29 -10.81
CA GLN A 61 -0.53 7.07 -12.03
C GLN A 61 -1.26 6.24 -13.09
N ILE A 62 -0.91 4.96 -13.27
CA ILE A 62 -1.64 4.04 -14.16
C ILE A 62 -3.11 3.97 -13.75
N MET A 63 -3.40 3.75 -12.45
CA MET A 63 -4.77 3.65 -11.97
C MET A 63 -5.54 4.97 -12.07
N GLU A 64 -4.88 6.11 -11.87
CA GLU A 64 -5.49 7.43 -12.07
C GLU A 64 -5.84 7.67 -13.53
N ASN A 65 -5.00 7.23 -14.47
CA ASN A 65 -5.30 7.33 -15.90
C ASN A 65 -6.55 6.51 -16.26
N TYR A 66 -6.71 5.31 -15.68
CA TYR A 66 -7.93 4.52 -15.86
C TYR A 66 -9.17 5.22 -15.26
N ARG A 67 -9.03 5.93 -14.14
CA ARG A 67 -10.12 6.69 -13.49
C ARG A 67 -10.61 7.91 -14.29
N ILE A 68 -9.78 8.48 -15.14
CA ILE A 68 -10.14 9.66 -15.97
C ILE A 68 -10.35 9.31 -17.45
N GLY A 69 -10.02 8.08 -17.85
CA GLY A 69 -10.15 7.61 -19.23
C GLY A 69 -11.59 7.25 -19.63
N GLU A 70 -11.73 6.77 -20.86
CA GLU A 70 -13.01 6.39 -21.47
C GLU A 70 -13.74 5.31 -20.66
N SER A 71 -12.99 4.39 -20.03
CA SER A 71 -13.54 3.32 -19.20
C SER A 71 -13.71 3.69 -17.72
N SER A 72 -13.61 4.97 -17.33
CA SER A 72 -13.63 5.43 -15.92
C SER A 72 -14.74 4.84 -15.04
N GLN A 73 -15.93 4.62 -15.60
CA GLN A 73 -17.07 4.03 -14.90
C GLN A 73 -16.85 2.56 -14.50
N GLN A 74 -15.94 1.86 -15.16
CA GLN A 74 -15.56 0.49 -14.84
C GLN A 74 -14.51 0.43 -13.71
N TYR A 75 -13.82 1.54 -13.45
CA TYR A 75 -12.81 1.67 -12.40
C TYR A 75 -13.36 2.45 -11.19
N LEU A 76 -14.64 2.29 -10.86
CA LEU A 76 -15.22 2.88 -9.64
C LEU A 76 -14.81 2.11 -8.38
N THR A 77 -14.87 0.78 -8.45
CA THR A 77 -14.46 -0.11 -7.37
C THR A 77 -13.43 -1.12 -7.86
N LEU A 78 -12.69 -1.75 -6.94
CA LEU A 78 -11.83 -2.88 -7.32
C LEU A 78 -12.64 -4.03 -7.93
N GLN A 79 -13.85 -4.26 -7.42
CA GLN A 79 -14.78 -5.28 -7.91
C GLN A 79 -15.23 -5.01 -9.35
N SER A 80 -15.67 -3.77 -9.64
CA SER A 80 -16.10 -3.40 -10.99
C SER A 80 -14.93 -3.48 -11.98
N MET A 81 -13.73 -3.09 -11.54
CA MET A 81 -12.51 -3.17 -12.35
C MET A 81 -12.18 -4.62 -12.69
N VAL A 82 -12.11 -5.50 -11.68
CA VAL A 82 -11.79 -6.93 -11.87
C VAL A 82 -12.80 -7.57 -12.82
N LYS A 83 -14.10 -7.33 -12.60
CA LYS A 83 -15.16 -7.82 -13.48
C LYS A 83 -14.95 -7.36 -14.92
N TYR A 84 -14.78 -6.06 -15.13
CA TYR A 84 -14.62 -5.47 -16.46
C TYR A 84 -13.40 -6.02 -17.20
N GLU A 85 -12.23 -6.02 -16.57
CA GLU A 85 -11.00 -6.46 -17.23
C GLU A 85 -11.04 -7.97 -17.55
N MET A 86 -11.66 -8.78 -16.69
CA MET A 86 -11.82 -10.22 -16.92
C MET A 86 -12.80 -10.52 -18.07
N GLU A 87 -13.98 -9.88 -18.07
CA GLU A 87 -14.99 -10.08 -19.13
C GLU A 87 -14.49 -9.64 -20.51
N ASN A 88 -13.60 -8.64 -20.56
CA ASN A 88 -13.06 -8.09 -21.80
C ASN A 88 -11.65 -8.62 -22.16
N LYS A 89 -11.13 -9.59 -21.40
CA LYS A 89 -9.80 -10.20 -21.64
C LYS A 89 -8.66 -9.18 -21.69
N LEU A 90 -8.72 -8.19 -20.79
CA LEU A 90 -7.72 -7.12 -20.65
C LEU A 90 -6.58 -7.49 -19.67
N VAL A 91 -6.61 -8.70 -19.11
CA VAL A 91 -5.59 -9.18 -18.15
C VAL A 91 -4.72 -10.24 -18.82
N ASP A 92 -3.42 -9.96 -18.90
CA ASP A 92 -2.42 -10.92 -19.34
C ASP A 92 -2.12 -11.95 -18.25
N LEU A 93 -2.58 -13.18 -18.43
CA LEU A 93 -2.41 -14.26 -17.43
C LEU A 93 -1.07 -15.01 -17.56
N VAL A 94 -0.39 -14.97 -18.72
CA VAL A 94 0.73 -15.89 -19.03
C VAL A 94 1.98 -15.18 -19.57
N GLN A 95 1.84 -14.24 -20.50
CA GLN A 95 2.98 -13.61 -21.16
C GLN A 95 2.75 -12.12 -21.37
N ARG A 96 3.85 -11.35 -21.38
CA ARG A 96 3.87 -9.93 -21.78
C ARG A 96 3.12 -9.73 -23.10
N SER A 97 2.00 -9.01 -23.09
CA SER A 97 1.32 -8.53 -24.29
C SER A 97 1.12 -7.00 -24.24
N GLU A 98 0.33 -6.45 -25.18
CA GLU A 98 -0.01 -5.03 -25.26
C GLU A 98 -0.70 -4.49 -23.99
N ASN A 99 -1.32 -5.37 -23.18
CA ASN A 99 -2.03 -5.02 -21.94
C ASN A 99 -1.20 -5.28 -20.65
N TRP A 100 0.13 -5.17 -20.75
CA TRP A 100 1.03 -5.46 -19.63
C TRP A 100 0.72 -4.67 -18.35
N ASP A 101 0.18 -3.45 -18.48
CA ASP A 101 -0.10 -2.56 -17.35
C ASP A 101 -1.59 -2.55 -16.95
N SER A 102 -2.28 -3.70 -17.04
CA SER A 102 -3.68 -3.80 -16.61
C SER A 102 -3.90 -3.35 -15.16
N GLY A 103 -5.12 -2.88 -14.87
CA GLY A 103 -5.53 -2.45 -13.54
C GLY A 103 -5.43 -3.57 -12.51
N CYS A 104 -5.88 -4.79 -12.84
CA CYS A 104 -5.76 -5.96 -11.96
C CYS A 104 -4.31 -6.22 -11.56
N ARG A 105 -3.41 -6.21 -12.53
CA ARG A 105 -2.00 -6.47 -12.26
C ARG A 105 -1.35 -5.34 -11.46
N THR A 106 -1.69 -4.10 -11.80
CA THR A 106 -1.19 -2.90 -11.13
C THR A 106 -1.61 -2.87 -9.66
N ILE A 107 -2.89 -3.11 -9.39
CA ILE A 107 -3.42 -3.20 -8.02
C ILE A 107 -2.82 -4.38 -7.26
N LEU A 108 -2.61 -5.55 -7.88
CA LEU A 108 -1.95 -6.68 -7.21
C LEU A 108 -0.58 -6.30 -6.63
N ARG A 109 0.20 -5.50 -7.34
CA ARG A 109 1.51 -5.06 -6.84
C ARG A 109 1.38 -4.09 -5.68
N LEU A 110 0.43 -3.16 -5.74
CA LEU A 110 0.11 -2.29 -4.61
C LEU A 110 -0.38 -3.12 -3.41
N HIS A 111 -1.31 -4.05 -3.62
CA HIS A 111 -1.86 -4.96 -2.61
C HIS A 111 -0.77 -5.72 -1.84
N ARG A 112 0.22 -6.29 -2.54
CA ARG A 112 1.37 -6.96 -1.91
C ARG A 112 2.20 -6.03 -1.03
N VAL A 113 2.38 -4.77 -1.44
CA VAL A 113 3.07 -3.75 -0.63
C VAL A 113 2.20 -3.32 0.56
N LEU A 114 0.88 -3.25 0.40
CA LEU A 114 -0.06 -2.96 1.49
C LEU A 114 0.08 -3.97 2.62
N ARG A 115 0.21 -5.26 2.28
CA ARG A 115 0.42 -6.33 3.26
C ARG A 115 1.67 -6.11 4.10
N TRP A 116 2.78 -5.77 3.45
CA TRP A 116 4.03 -5.47 4.13
C TRP A 116 3.88 -4.30 5.09
N LEU A 117 3.24 -3.21 4.63
CA LEU A 117 3.00 -2.05 5.46
C LEU A 117 2.12 -2.38 6.67
N GLN A 118 1.03 -3.13 6.46
CA GLN A 118 0.15 -3.57 7.55
C GLN A 118 0.96 -4.30 8.62
N LEU A 119 1.72 -5.33 8.24
CA LEU A 119 2.53 -6.13 9.17
C LEU A 119 3.57 -5.27 9.89
N PHE A 120 4.18 -4.31 9.19
CA PHE A 120 5.16 -3.41 9.79
C PHE A 120 4.53 -2.47 10.83
N LEU A 121 3.37 -1.90 10.53
CA LEU A 121 2.64 -1.03 11.46
C LEU A 121 2.10 -1.82 12.67
N GLU A 122 1.62 -3.05 12.47
CA GLU A 122 1.24 -3.97 13.56
C GLU A 122 2.42 -4.26 14.49
N LYS A 123 3.59 -4.62 13.93
CA LYS A 123 4.81 -4.83 14.71
C LYS A 123 5.22 -3.56 15.46
N LEU A 124 5.15 -2.38 14.83
CA LEU A 124 5.45 -1.09 15.47
C LEU A 124 4.50 -0.75 16.62
N GLN A 125 3.22 -1.10 16.48
CA GLN A 125 2.20 -0.84 17.48
C GLN A 125 2.51 -1.59 18.79
N ILE A 126 2.86 -2.88 18.70
CA ILE A 126 3.05 -3.75 19.87
C ILE A 126 4.50 -3.81 20.37
N ALA A 127 5.45 -3.24 19.62
CA ALA A 127 6.85 -3.23 19.97
C ALA A 127 7.14 -2.52 21.30
N SER A 128 8.22 -2.93 21.95
CA SER A 128 8.80 -2.22 23.09
C SER A 128 9.52 -0.94 22.65
N GLU A 129 9.90 -0.07 23.59
CA GLU A 129 10.61 1.17 23.29
C GLU A 129 12.02 0.95 22.72
N ASP A 130 12.71 -0.11 23.18
CA ASP A 130 14.06 -0.50 22.75
C ASP A 130 14.08 -1.25 21.41
N SER A 131 12.91 -1.58 20.85
CA SER A 131 12.79 -2.26 19.56
C SER A 131 13.31 -1.38 18.41
N LYS A 132 14.14 -1.97 17.55
CA LYS A 132 14.69 -1.29 16.37
C LYS A 132 13.71 -1.33 15.20
N THR A 133 13.29 -0.16 14.72
CA THR A 133 12.42 -0.01 13.54
C THR A 133 12.93 -0.79 12.33
N SER A 134 14.25 -0.82 12.12
CA SER A 134 14.89 -1.56 11.03
C SER A 134 14.67 -3.08 11.12
N VAL A 135 14.67 -3.65 12.32
CA VAL A 135 14.41 -5.07 12.57
C VAL A 135 12.94 -5.37 12.29
N LEU A 136 12.02 -4.60 12.87
CA LEU A 136 10.58 -4.77 12.67
C LEU A 136 10.19 -4.67 11.19
N CYS A 137 10.77 -3.72 10.47
CA CYS A 137 10.54 -3.51 9.04
C CYS A 137 11.10 -4.68 8.19
N THR A 138 12.29 -5.17 8.54
CA THR A 138 12.92 -6.32 7.88
C THR A 138 12.11 -7.59 8.07
N GLU A 139 11.62 -7.86 9.28
CA GLU A 139 10.75 -9.00 9.56
C GLU A 139 9.45 -8.93 8.75
N ALA A 140 8.73 -7.80 8.82
CA ALA A 140 7.51 -7.61 8.05
C ALA A 140 7.74 -7.82 6.55
N TYR A 141 8.89 -7.37 6.03
CA TYR A 141 9.27 -7.55 4.63
C TYR A 141 9.48 -9.03 4.28
N ASN A 142 10.20 -9.76 5.11
CA ASN A 142 10.46 -11.19 4.90
C ASN A 142 9.18 -12.03 5.03
N ASP A 143 8.26 -11.64 5.91
CA ASP A 143 6.97 -12.32 6.14
C ASP A 143 5.97 -12.09 5.00
N SER A 144 6.25 -11.16 4.06
CA SER A 144 5.32 -10.80 2.99
C SER A 144 6.01 -10.53 1.65
N LEU A 145 6.42 -9.30 1.40
CA LEU A 145 6.81 -8.78 0.09
C LEU A 145 8.08 -9.43 -0.47
N ALA A 146 8.95 -9.97 0.38
CA ALA A 146 10.19 -10.61 -0.03
C ALA A 146 9.99 -11.79 -1.00
N CYS A 147 8.88 -12.53 -0.90
CA CYS A 147 8.64 -13.68 -1.79
C CYS A 147 8.39 -13.26 -3.25
N HIS A 148 8.05 -11.99 -3.48
CA HIS A 148 7.80 -11.43 -4.81
C HIS A 148 9.00 -10.69 -5.42
N HIS A 149 10.10 -10.57 -4.66
CA HIS A 149 11.27 -9.81 -5.06
C HIS A 149 12.46 -10.71 -5.42
N THR A 150 13.20 -10.31 -6.46
CA THR A 150 14.46 -10.97 -6.82
C THR A 150 15.48 -10.80 -5.70
N TRP A 151 16.50 -11.69 -5.67
CA TRP A 151 17.53 -11.65 -4.64
C TRP A 151 18.21 -10.28 -4.50
N ILE A 152 18.48 -9.61 -5.62
CA ILE A 152 19.12 -8.27 -5.63
C ILE A 152 18.20 -7.23 -4.98
N VAL A 153 16.91 -7.23 -5.32
CA VAL A 153 15.92 -6.32 -4.73
C VAL A 153 15.78 -6.55 -3.23
N ARG A 154 15.76 -7.82 -2.78
CA ARG A 154 15.75 -8.15 -1.35
C ARG A 154 16.93 -7.57 -0.60
N LYS A 155 18.15 -7.70 -1.16
CA LYS A 155 19.36 -7.15 -0.55
C LYS A 155 19.33 -5.62 -0.48
N ALA A 156 18.92 -4.96 -1.55
CA ALA A 156 18.79 -3.50 -1.57
C ALA A 156 17.77 -3.00 -0.54
N ALA A 157 16.61 -3.67 -0.42
CA ALA A 157 15.58 -3.35 0.57
C ALA A 157 16.10 -3.50 2.01
N THR A 158 16.75 -4.63 2.34
CA THR A 158 17.32 -4.83 3.68
C THR A 158 18.38 -3.77 4.03
N VAL A 159 19.21 -3.35 3.06
CA VAL A 159 20.17 -2.26 3.27
C VAL A 159 19.43 -0.94 3.53
N ALA A 160 18.37 -0.65 2.79
CA ALA A 160 17.57 0.55 2.97
C ALA A 160 16.90 0.64 4.36
N PHE A 161 16.48 -0.48 4.94
CA PHE A 161 15.84 -0.49 6.26
C PHE A 161 16.76 -0.04 7.39
N TYR A 162 18.08 -0.10 7.23
CA TYR A 162 19.02 0.48 8.22
C TYR A 162 18.97 2.01 8.27
N ALA A 163 18.41 2.66 7.26
CA ALA A 163 18.20 4.11 7.25
C ALA A 163 16.91 4.53 7.98
N LEU A 164 16.10 3.59 8.49
CA LEU A 164 14.91 3.92 9.26
C LEU A 164 15.29 4.59 10.59
N PRO A 165 14.55 5.62 11.01
CA PRO A 165 14.76 6.26 12.30
C PRO A 165 14.37 5.34 13.46
N THR A 166 14.69 5.75 14.69
CA THR A 166 14.20 5.07 15.91
C THR A 166 12.68 5.06 15.96
N ARG A 167 12.07 4.17 16.76
CA ARG A 167 10.62 4.04 16.85
C ARG A 167 9.92 5.36 17.23
N VAL A 168 10.48 6.07 18.20
CA VAL A 168 9.97 7.39 18.64
C VAL A 168 10.04 8.39 17.49
N ALA A 169 11.22 8.55 16.87
CA ALA A 169 11.38 9.47 15.74
C ALA A 169 10.55 9.06 14.51
N PHE A 170 10.24 7.77 14.35
CA PHE A 170 9.34 7.27 13.32
C PHE A 170 7.89 7.74 13.57
N PHE A 171 7.38 7.64 14.80
CA PHE A 171 6.04 8.16 15.16
C PHE A 171 5.95 9.69 15.05
N GLU A 172 7.00 10.40 15.45
CA GLU A 172 7.11 11.85 15.27
C GLU A 172 7.08 12.23 13.78
N ALA A 173 7.84 11.53 12.93
CA ALA A 173 7.84 11.74 11.49
C ALA A 173 6.48 11.45 10.83
N MET A 174 5.67 10.58 11.44
CA MET A 174 4.30 10.28 11.01
C MET A 174 3.25 11.28 11.53
N ASN A 175 3.69 12.30 12.29
CA ASN A 175 2.82 13.30 12.93
C ASN A 175 1.72 12.64 13.77
N MET A 176 2.05 11.53 14.45
CA MET A 176 1.08 10.76 15.22
C MET A 176 0.95 11.22 16.67
N GLY A 177 1.73 12.23 17.08
CA GLY A 177 1.77 12.72 18.46
C GLY A 177 2.73 11.88 19.31
N THR A 178 2.40 11.67 20.59
CA THR A 178 3.23 10.82 21.46
C THR A 178 3.20 9.36 21.01
N THR A 179 4.12 8.54 21.51
CA THR A 179 4.13 7.10 21.23
C THR A 179 2.81 6.44 21.63
N GLU A 180 2.24 6.82 22.77
CA GLU A 180 0.96 6.31 23.26
C GLU A 180 -0.20 6.68 22.34
N GLU A 181 -0.25 7.95 21.90
CA GLU A 181 -1.24 8.41 20.94
C GLU A 181 -1.10 7.70 19.59
N ALA A 182 0.13 7.47 19.14
CA ALA A 182 0.41 6.75 17.92
C ALA A 182 -0.08 5.30 17.99
N VAL A 183 0.24 4.59 19.08
CA VAL A 183 -0.21 3.21 19.33
C VAL A 183 -1.74 3.12 19.38
N ALA A 184 -2.41 4.08 20.01
CA ALA A 184 -3.87 4.14 20.05
C ALA A 184 -4.47 4.37 18.66
N LYS A 185 -3.94 5.33 17.89
CA LYS A 185 -4.36 5.60 16.51
C LYS A 185 -4.19 4.39 15.60
N LEU A 186 -3.05 3.70 15.70
CA LEU A 186 -2.82 2.45 14.98
C LEU A 186 -3.83 1.37 15.36
N GLY A 187 -4.20 1.26 16.64
CA GLY A 187 -5.18 0.28 17.11
C GLY A 187 -6.58 0.49 16.56
N VAL A 188 -6.96 1.74 16.30
CA VAL A 188 -8.23 2.06 15.64
C VAL A 188 -8.16 1.80 14.13
N ALA A 189 -7.03 2.09 13.50
CA ALA A 189 -6.89 2.11 12.06
C ALA A 189 -6.55 0.76 11.40
N LEU A 190 -5.65 -0.03 12.01
CA LEU A 190 -5.17 -1.29 11.45
C LEU A 190 -6.28 -2.29 11.12
N PRO A 191 -7.38 -2.40 11.90
CA PRO A 191 -8.51 -3.26 11.54
C PRO A 191 -9.14 -2.90 10.18
N PHE A 192 -9.19 -1.62 9.81
CA PHE A 192 -9.70 -1.20 8.50
C PHE A 192 -8.74 -1.59 7.38
N LEU A 193 -7.44 -1.39 7.60
CA LEU A 193 -6.40 -1.80 6.64
C LEU A 193 -6.43 -3.31 6.40
N SER A 194 -6.56 -4.11 7.47
CA SER A 194 -6.71 -5.56 7.36
C SER A 194 -7.96 -5.93 6.58
N LYS A 195 -9.10 -5.28 6.85
CA LYS A 195 -10.35 -5.56 6.14
C LYS A 195 -10.26 -5.24 4.64
N VAL A 196 -9.63 -4.13 4.26
CA VAL A 196 -9.38 -3.77 2.86
C VAL A 196 -8.46 -4.80 2.20
N PHE A 197 -7.41 -5.23 2.90
CA PHE A 197 -6.52 -6.29 2.45
C PHE A 197 -7.29 -7.60 2.22
N ASP A 198 -8.06 -8.07 3.21
CA ASP A 198 -8.77 -9.35 3.15
C ASP A 198 -9.80 -9.40 2.02
N ILE A 199 -10.55 -8.30 1.81
CA ILE A 199 -11.52 -8.19 0.70
C ILE A 199 -10.79 -8.22 -0.65
N THR A 200 -9.68 -7.50 -0.78
CA THR A 200 -8.89 -7.48 -2.03
C THR A 200 -8.28 -8.85 -2.30
N GLU A 201 -7.69 -9.47 -1.28
CA GLU A 201 -7.08 -10.80 -1.35
C GLU A 201 -8.10 -11.85 -1.81
N GLU A 202 -9.30 -11.84 -1.22
CA GLU A 202 -10.37 -12.77 -1.59
C GLU A 202 -10.90 -12.50 -3.00
N LEU A 203 -11.10 -11.24 -3.39
CA LEU A 203 -11.50 -10.87 -4.75
C LEU A 203 -10.50 -11.43 -5.79
N TYR A 204 -9.20 -11.29 -5.53
CA TYR A 204 -8.15 -11.78 -6.42
C TYR A 204 -8.07 -13.30 -6.43
N ARG A 205 -8.24 -13.94 -5.28
CA ARG A 205 -8.27 -15.41 -5.15
C ARG A 205 -9.41 -16.02 -5.97
N GLN A 206 -10.62 -15.47 -5.86
CA GLN A 206 -11.81 -15.95 -6.58
C GLN A 206 -11.65 -15.90 -8.10
N HIS A 207 -10.84 -14.97 -8.60
CA HIS A 207 -10.60 -14.79 -10.04
C HIS A 207 -9.25 -15.37 -10.52
N ASN A 208 -8.52 -16.08 -9.65
CA ASN A 208 -7.18 -16.64 -9.93
C ASN A 208 -6.14 -15.57 -10.35
N LEU A 209 -6.19 -14.40 -9.70
CA LEU A 209 -5.35 -13.25 -10.03
C LEU A 209 -4.17 -13.06 -9.08
N LEU A 210 -4.00 -13.90 -8.05
CA LEU A 210 -2.93 -13.72 -7.05
C LEU A 210 -1.51 -13.87 -7.63
N ASP A 211 -1.38 -14.58 -8.76
CA ASP A 211 -0.11 -14.92 -9.39
C ASP A 211 0.14 -14.21 -10.73
N LEU A 212 -0.58 -13.12 -11.02
CA LEU A 212 -0.35 -12.37 -12.27
C LEU A 212 1.15 -12.01 -12.44
N PRO A 213 1.71 -12.17 -13.66
CA PRO A 213 3.14 -12.03 -13.97
C PRO A 213 3.66 -10.62 -13.71
#